data_AF-A0A239JK85-F1
#
_entry.id   AF-A0A239JK85-F1
#
_cell.length_a   1.000
_cell.length_b   1.000
_cell.length_c   1.000
_cell.angle_alpha   90.00
_cell.angle_beta   90.00
_cell.angle_gamma   90.00
#
_symmetry.space_group_name_H-M   'P 1'
#
loop_
_entity.id
_entity.type
_entity.pdbx_description
1 polymer ?
#
loop_
_entity_poly.entity_id
_entity_poly.type
_entity_poly.pdbx_seq_one_letter_code
_entity_poly.pdbx_strand_id
1 'polypeptide(L)'
;MPLTAPTTATPRRRNDTPPNTIPFPDTTEAWFWTMQAHKALLEGARVRAGQALLPRPCEPGDILKVVERLYRQGRLRHEHVQVLARYGQQMLAPERDRAREAADWFLWQEALGRMEPILRDKGIIL
;
A
#
# COMPACT_ATOMS: atom_id res chain seq x y z
N MET A 1 3.76 -17.85 44.96
CA MET A 1 3.11 -16.90 44.03
C MET A 1 4.04 -15.73 43.79
N PRO A 2 4.59 -15.53 42.58
CA PRO A 2 5.21 -14.27 42.20
C PRO A 2 4.28 -13.47 41.29
N LEU A 3 4.07 -12.20 41.64
CA LEU A 3 3.35 -11.19 40.85
C LEU A 3 4.18 -10.81 39.63
N THR A 4 3.65 -11.05 38.43
CA THR A 4 4.23 -10.61 37.16
C THR A 4 3.94 -9.12 36.95
N ALA A 5 5.00 -8.33 36.77
CA ALA A 5 4.90 -6.92 36.39
C ALA A 5 4.33 -6.75 34.97
N PRO A 6 3.56 -5.69 34.67
CA PRO A 6 3.08 -5.42 33.32
C PRO A 6 4.22 -4.87 32.45
N THR A 7 4.59 -5.64 31.41
CA THR A 7 5.46 -5.21 30.32
C THR A 7 4.91 -3.94 29.68
N THR A 8 5.58 -2.82 29.91
CA THR A 8 5.28 -1.55 29.25
C THR A 8 5.70 -1.67 27.78
N ALA A 9 4.72 -1.71 26.88
CA ALA A 9 4.97 -1.65 25.44
C ALA A 9 5.52 -0.27 25.08
N THR A 10 6.82 -0.19 24.77
CA THR A 10 7.49 1.01 24.28
C THR A 10 6.83 1.50 22.98
N PRO A 11 6.50 2.80 22.83
CA PRO A 11 6.03 3.32 21.56
C PRO A 11 7.17 3.26 20.54
N ARG A 12 7.01 2.45 19.48
CA ARG A 12 7.96 2.37 18.35
C ARG A 12 8.20 3.79 17.80
N ARG A 13 9.46 4.22 17.83
CA ARG A 13 9.91 5.48 17.21
C ARG A 13 9.67 5.44 15.70
N ARG A 14 9.38 6.61 15.15
CA ARG A 14 8.89 6.83 13.77
C ARG A 14 9.96 6.71 12.66
N ASN A 15 11.25 6.52 12.97
CA ASN A 15 12.34 6.71 12.00
C ASN A 15 13.45 5.63 11.98
N ASP A 16 13.21 4.40 12.44
CA ASP A 16 14.19 3.32 12.21
C ASP A 16 13.97 2.72 10.82
N THR A 17 14.30 3.47 9.76
CA THR A 17 14.49 2.85 8.45
C THR A 17 15.64 1.86 8.61
N PRO A 18 15.43 0.55 8.39
CA PRO A 18 16.56 -0.37 8.33
C PRO A 18 17.54 0.19 7.29
N PRO A 19 18.85 0.24 7.55
CA PRO A 19 19.82 0.95 6.70
C PRO A 19 19.99 0.38 5.26
N ASN A 20 19.06 -0.46 4.81
CA ASN A 20 19.09 -1.15 3.53
C ASN A 20 17.69 -1.43 2.97
N THR A 21 16.71 -0.51 3.06
CA THR A 21 15.42 -0.66 2.35
C THR A 21 15.36 0.19 1.09
N ILE A 22 14.71 -0.33 0.05
CA ILE A 22 14.61 0.32 -1.26
C ILE A 22 13.16 0.82 -1.46
N PRO A 23 12.93 2.15 -1.48
CA PRO A 23 11.63 2.74 -1.80
C PRO A 23 11.13 2.32 -3.18
N PHE A 24 9.82 2.41 -3.39
CA PHE A 24 9.22 2.23 -4.70
C PHE A 24 9.47 3.48 -5.56
N PRO A 25 9.60 3.34 -6.89
CA PRO A 25 9.80 4.49 -7.77
C PRO A 25 8.56 5.39 -7.81
N ASP A 26 7.36 4.81 -7.70
CA ASP A 26 6.10 5.55 -7.68
C ASP A 26 4.99 4.81 -6.91
N THR A 27 3.83 5.47 -6.81
CA THR A 27 2.64 4.96 -6.13
C THR A 27 2.02 3.75 -6.87
N THR A 28 2.17 3.65 -8.19
CA THR A 28 1.65 2.55 -9.01
C THR A 28 2.36 1.25 -8.66
N GLU A 29 3.70 1.26 -8.65
CA GLU A 29 4.53 0.12 -8.30
C GLU A 29 4.27 -0.33 -6.86
N ALA A 30 4.14 0.62 -5.93
CA ALA A 30 3.78 0.32 -4.54
C ALA A 30 2.40 -0.35 -4.43
N TRP A 31 1.41 0.12 -5.19
CA TRP A 31 0.06 -0.45 -5.24
C TRP A 31 0.06 -1.86 -5.85
N PHE A 32 0.72 -2.04 -6.98
CA PHE A 32 0.85 -3.33 -7.66
C PHE A 32 1.58 -4.37 -6.81
N TRP A 33 2.66 -3.98 -6.13
CA TRP A 33 3.31 -4.86 -5.16
C TRP A 33 2.36 -5.26 -4.01
N THR A 34 1.56 -4.32 -3.51
CA THR A 34 0.57 -4.58 -2.46
C THR A 34 -0.47 -5.60 -2.92
N MET A 35 -0.98 -5.44 -4.14
CA MET A 35 -2.02 -6.32 -4.70
C MET A 35 -1.49 -7.73 -4.96
N GLN A 36 -0.25 -7.88 -5.42
CA GLN A 36 0.41 -9.18 -5.54
C GLN A 36 0.56 -9.88 -4.19
N ALA A 37 1.04 -9.16 -3.17
CA ALA A 37 1.19 -9.73 -1.84
C ALA A 37 -0.17 -10.10 -1.22
N HIS A 38 -1.20 -9.28 -1.44
CA HIS A 38 -2.56 -9.58 -0.98
C HIS A 38 -3.14 -10.83 -1.67
N LYS A 39 -2.94 -10.96 -2.99
CA LYS A 39 -3.35 -12.16 -3.74
C LYS A 39 -2.66 -13.41 -3.20
N ALA A 40 -1.34 -13.36 -2.99
CA ALA A 40 -0.59 -14.49 -2.43
C ALA A 40 -1.11 -14.89 -1.03
N LEU A 41 -1.43 -13.91 -0.18
CA LEU A 41 -2.05 -14.15 1.14
C LEU A 41 -3.41 -14.86 1.02
N LEU A 42 -4.26 -14.45 0.07
CA LEU A 42 -5.56 -15.09 -0.18
C LEU A 42 -5.40 -16.52 -0.72
N GLU A 43 -4.36 -16.77 -1.50
CA GLU A 43 -3.99 -18.11 -2.02
C GLU A 43 -3.33 -19.01 -0.94
N GLY A 44 -3.24 -18.53 0.30
CA GLY A 44 -2.74 -19.31 1.45
C GLY A 44 -1.24 -19.20 1.68
N ALA A 45 -0.53 -18.32 0.97
CA ALA A 45 0.86 -18.04 1.27
C ALA A 45 0.97 -17.40 2.67
N ARG A 46 1.99 -17.81 3.43
CA ARG A 46 2.32 -17.19 4.71
C ARG A 46 3.45 -16.20 4.50
N VAL A 47 3.17 -14.91 4.68
CA VAL A 47 4.21 -13.87 4.67
C VAL A 47 5.08 -14.07 5.92
N ARG A 48 6.37 -14.39 5.72
CA ARG A 48 7.38 -14.36 6.79
C ARG A 48 8.33 -13.19 6.56
N ALA A 49 8.69 -12.51 7.64
CA ALA A 49 9.68 -11.45 7.61
C ALA A 49 11.01 -11.95 7.02
N GLY A 50 11.63 -11.16 6.14
CA GLY A 50 12.94 -11.46 5.54
C GLY A 50 12.93 -12.37 4.30
N GLN A 51 11.76 -12.75 3.77
CA GLN A 51 11.67 -13.53 2.53
C GLN A 51 11.51 -12.70 1.25
N ALA A 52 11.31 -11.38 1.38
CA ALA A 52 11.23 -10.51 0.21
C ALA A 52 12.61 -10.38 -0.44
N LEU A 53 12.68 -10.61 -1.77
CA LEU A 53 13.90 -10.46 -2.57
C LEU A 53 14.52 -9.07 -2.44
N LEU A 54 13.69 -8.05 -2.28
CA LEU A 54 14.11 -6.68 -1.98
C LEU A 54 13.48 -6.23 -0.66
N PRO A 55 14.28 -5.76 0.30
CA PRO A 55 13.77 -5.15 1.53
C PRO A 55 13.01 -3.86 1.19
N ARG A 56 11.70 -3.84 1.47
CA ARG A 56 10.84 -2.66 1.30
C ARG A 56 10.69 -1.91 2.63
N PRO A 57 10.50 -0.57 2.59
CA PRO A 57 10.33 0.25 3.79
C PRO A 57 8.96 0.07 4.48
N CYS A 58 8.06 -0.75 3.93
CA CYS A 58 6.72 -0.99 4.47
C CYS A 58 6.24 -2.41 4.20
N GLU A 59 5.21 -2.83 4.93
CA GLU A 59 4.45 -4.05 4.66
C GLU A 59 3.26 -3.76 3.71
N PRO A 60 2.74 -4.75 2.97
CA PRO A 60 1.58 -4.55 2.07
C PRO A 60 0.36 -3.99 2.81
N GLY A 61 0.15 -4.43 4.05
CA GLY A 61 -0.94 -3.95 4.91
C GLY A 61 -0.85 -2.45 5.24
N ASP A 62 0.33 -1.84 5.18
CA ASP A 62 0.48 -0.41 5.46
C ASP A 62 -0.08 0.45 4.33
N ILE A 63 0.07 0.02 3.08
CA ILE A 63 -0.53 0.69 1.90
C ILE A 63 -2.06 0.49 1.90
N LEU A 64 -2.54 -0.71 2.25
CA LEU A 64 -3.98 -0.96 2.41
C LEU A 64 -4.61 -0.06 3.48
N LYS A 65 -3.93 0.15 4.63
CA LYS A 65 -4.37 1.08 5.67
C LYS A 65 -4.41 2.54 5.19
N VAL A 66 -3.52 2.94 4.27
CA VAL A 66 -3.56 4.29 3.66
C VAL A 66 -4.84 4.43 2.82
N VAL A 67 -5.16 3.45 1.99
CA VAL A 67 -6.40 3.43 1.19
C VAL A 67 -7.63 3.45 2.10
N GLU A 68 -7.69 2.57 3.10
CA GLU A 68 -8.79 2.51 4.07
C GLU A 68 -8.99 3.86 4.77
N ARG A 69 -7.90 4.48 5.24
CA ARG A 69 -7.96 5.78 5.91
C ARG A 69 -8.49 6.87 4.97
N LEU A 70 -7.98 6.94 3.75
CA LEU A 70 -8.43 7.93 2.76
C LEU A 70 -9.92 7.73 2.40
N TYR A 71 -10.36 6.48 2.30
CA TYR A 71 -11.76 6.15 2.06
C TYR A 71 -12.66 6.59 3.22
N ARG A 72 -12.28 6.26 4.46
CA ARG A 72 -13.03 6.67 5.66
C ARG A 72 -13.09 8.19 5.86
N GLN A 73 -12.10 8.93 5.34
CA GLN A 73 -12.08 10.39 5.34
C GLN A 73 -12.85 11.03 4.18
N GLY A 74 -13.47 10.23 3.29
CA GLY A 74 -14.16 10.72 2.09
C GLY A 74 -13.21 11.29 1.02
N ARG A 75 -11.89 11.13 1.19
CA ARG A 75 -10.89 11.55 0.21
C ARG A 75 -10.81 10.58 -0.95
N LEU A 76 -11.04 9.29 -0.70
CA LEU A 76 -11.37 8.32 -1.75
C LEU A 76 -12.84 7.99 -1.66
N ARG A 77 -13.52 8.09 -2.80
CA ARG A 77 -14.88 7.58 -3.01
C ARG A 77 -14.86 6.10 -3.39
N HIS A 78 -16.02 5.44 -3.32
CA HIS A 78 -16.17 4.02 -3.66
C HIS A 78 -15.66 3.69 -5.07
N GLU A 79 -15.89 4.56 -6.06
CA GLU A 79 -15.46 4.37 -7.45
C GLU A 79 -13.93 4.31 -7.56
N HIS A 80 -13.21 5.09 -6.77
CA HIS A 80 -11.74 5.03 -6.72
C HIS A 80 -11.27 3.68 -6.21
N VAL A 81 -11.90 3.16 -5.15
CA VAL A 81 -11.54 1.87 -4.55
C VAL A 81 -11.83 0.73 -5.52
N GLN A 82 -12.96 0.78 -6.23
CA GLN A 82 -13.29 -0.19 -7.28
C GLN A 82 -12.27 -0.18 -8.43
N VAL A 83 -11.89 1.00 -8.91
CA VAL A 83 -10.88 1.15 -9.97
C VAL A 83 -9.52 0.65 -9.50
N LEU A 84 -9.07 1.05 -8.31
CA LEU A 84 -7.82 0.57 -7.71
C LEU A 84 -7.81 -0.97 -7.60
N ALA A 85 -8.90 -1.57 -7.14
CA ALA A 85 -9.02 -3.02 -6.99
C ALA A 85 -8.99 -3.73 -8.35
N ARG A 86 -9.77 -3.26 -9.34
CA ARG A 86 -9.88 -3.88 -10.67
C ARG A 86 -8.53 -3.91 -11.38
N TYR A 87 -7.88 -2.76 -11.49
CA TYR A 87 -6.61 -2.63 -12.20
C TYR A 87 -5.43 -3.17 -11.38
N GLY A 88 -5.53 -3.13 -10.05
CA GLY A 88 -4.61 -3.81 -9.15
C GLY A 88 -4.62 -5.34 -9.31
N GLN A 89 -5.81 -5.95 -9.49
CA GLN A 89 -5.92 -7.38 -9.77
C GLN A 89 -5.40 -7.76 -11.16
N GLN A 90 -5.60 -6.89 -12.14
CA GLN A 90 -5.11 -7.07 -13.51
C GLN A 90 -3.61 -6.80 -13.66
N MET A 91 -2.97 -6.19 -12.66
CA MET A 91 -1.56 -5.78 -12.70
C MET A 91 -1.24 -4.89 -13.90
N LEU A 92 -2.20 -4.06 -14.30
CA LEU A 92 -2.11 -3.20 -15.47
C LEU A 92 -2.89 -1.92 -15.18
N ALA A 93 -2.34 -0.75 -15.53
CA ALA A 93 -3.03 0.52 -15.33
C ALA A 93 -4.06 0.76 -16.46
N PRO A 94 -5.12 1.54 -16.21
CA PRO A 94 -6.00 2.01 -17.27
C PRO A 94 -5.24 2.80 -18.33
N GLU A 95 -5.70 2.74 -19.58
CA GLU A 95 -5.21 3.60 -20.65
C GLU A 95 -6.17 4.75 -20.94
N ARG A 96 -5.63 5.96 -21.05
CA ARG A 96 -6.42 7.18 -21.29
C ARG A 96 -7.11 7.17 -22.65
N ASP A 97 -6.42 6.68 -23.68
CA ASP A 97 -6.88 6.78 -25.07
C ASP A 97 -7.90 5.68 -25.43
N ARG A 98 -8.06 4.67 -24.57
CA ARG A 98 -9.12 3.68 -24.70
C ARG A 98 -10.42 4.25 -24.14
N ALA A 99 -11.39 4.52 -25.02
CA ALA A 99 -12.67 5.16 -24.64
C ALA A 99 -13.41 4.48 -23.47
N ARG A 100 -13.31 3.14 -23.36
CA ARG A 100 -13.92 2.38 -22.25
C ARG A 100 -13.21 2.56 -20.91
N GLU A 101 -11.95 3.00 -20.93
CA GLU A 101 -11.08 3.12 -19.76
C GLU A 101 -10.78 4.57 -19.38
N ALA A 102 -11.12 5.54 -20.24
CA ALA A 102 -10.82 6.95 -20.00
C ALA A 102 -11.36 7.44 -18.63
N ALA A 103 -12.59 7.08 -18.27
CA ALA A 103 -13.16 7.44 -16.96
C ALA A 103 -12.39 6.80 -15.80
N ASP A 104 -12.02 5.52 -15.95
CA ASP A 104 -11.26 4.80 -14.94
C ASP A 104 -9.82 5.32 -14.84
N TRP A 105 -9.23 5.79 -15.94
CA TRP A 105 -7.94 6.47 -15.94
C TRP A 105 -7.94 7.70 -15.03
N PHE A 106 -8.97 8.54 -15.13
CA PHE A 106 -9.08 9.71 -14.23
C PHE A 106 -9.22 9.29 -12.77
N LEU A 107 -10.10 8.32 -12.46
CA LEU A 107 -10.27 7.82 -11.09
C LEU A 107 -8.98 7.19 -10.55
N TRP A 108 -8.26 6.46 -11.38
CA TRP A 108 -6.98 5.85 -11.02
C TRP A 108 -5.93 6.92 -10.69
N GLN A 109 -5.75 7.91 -11.57
CA GLN A 109 -4.80 9.01 -11.34
C GLN A 109 -5.20 9.83 -10.10
N GLU A 110 -6.49 10.14 -9.93
CA GLU A 110 -7.02 10.87 -8.78
C GLU A 110 -6.77 10.09 -7.47
N ALA A 111 -6.90 8.76 -7.50
CA ALA A 111 -6.67 7.91 -6.34
C ALA A 111 -5.18 7.82 -5.98
N LEU A 112 -4.32 7.51 -6.95
CA LEU A 112 -2.88 7.43 -6.74
C LEU A 112 -2.30 8.77 -6.29
N GLY A 113 -2.73 9.88 -6.90
CA GLY A 113 -2.30 11.23 -6.50
C GLY A 113 -2.69 11.61 -5.07
N ARG A 114 -3.74 11.00 -4.51
CA ARG A 114 -4.10 11.19 -3.08
C ARG A 114 -3.28 10.32 -2.13
N MET A 115 -2.85 9.15 -2.59
CA MET A 115 -1.98 8.26 -1.84
C MET A 115 -0.54 8.77 -1.82
N GLU A 116 -0.07 9.29 -2.95
CA GLU A 116 1.31 9.72 -3.19
C GLU A 116 1.92 10.57 -2.06
N PRO A 117 1.32 11.71 -1.63
CA PRO A 117 1.94 12.53 -0.58
C PRO A 117 2.07 11.78 0.75
N ILE A 118 1.16 10.84 1.04
CA ILE A 118 1.21 10.05 2.28
C ILE A 118 2.29 8.97 2.18
N LEU A 119 2.47 8.36 1.02
CA LEU A 119 3.51 7.35 0.80
C LEU A 119 4.91 7.99 0.78
N ARG A 120 5.04 9.18 0.18
CA ARG A 120 6.30 9.93 0.16
C ARG A 120 6.72 10.40 1.55
N ASP A 121 5.78 10.95 2.33
CA ASP A 121 6.02 11.33 3.73
C ASP A 121 6.48 10.14 4.60
N LYS A 122 6.02 8.93 4.28
CA LYS A 122 6.44 7.69 4.93
C LYS A 122 7.74 7.10 4.40
N GLY A 123 8.37 7.70 3.39
CA GLY A 123 9.56 7.15 2.72
C GLY A 123 9.30 5.84 1.98
N ILE A 124 8.04 5.55 1.62
CA ILE A 124 7.65 4.33 0.90
C ILE A 124 7.96 4.48 -0.59
N ILE A 125 7.76 5.67 -1.14
CA ILE A 125 8.08 6.04 -2.52
C ILE A 125 9.13 7.16 -2.54
N LEU A 126 9.74 7.39 -3.71
CA LEU A 126 10.66 8.50 -3.97
C LEU A 126 9.97 9.88 -4.09
#